data_AF-A0A8T3U6Z1-F1
#
_entry.id   AF-A0A8T3U6Z1-F1
#
_cell.length_a   1.000
_cell.length_b   1.000
_cell.length_c   1.000
_cell.angle_alpha   90.00
_cell.angle_beta   90.00
_cell.angle_gamma   90.00
#
_symmetry.space_group_name_H-M   'P 1'
#
loop_
_entity.id
_entity.type
_entity.pdbx_description
1 polymer ?
#
loop_
_entity_poly.entity_id
_entity_poly.type
_entity_poly.pdbx_seq_one_letter_code
_entity_poly.pdbx_strand_id
1 'polypeptide(L)'
;MINLEKIYSQIYFGTYQTNYNTGNVDRTTNLRIATSKINGYILRPGQEFSYNKVVGKRTIDAGYRSAPIYSGGKVVDDIGGGICQVSSTLYNAALLSNLEITSRSNHSFITSYAEPRKRCNSILWSNRF
;
A
#
# COMPACT_ATOMS: atom_id res chain seq x y z
N MET A 1 6.59 -4.89 -33.90
CA MET A 1 7.75 -4.52 -33.05
C MET A 1 7.27 -3.49 -32.04
N ILE A 2 7.37 -3.75 -30.74
CA ILE A 2 6.94 -2.78 -29.71
C ILE A 2 8.01 -1.68 -29.65
N ASN A 3 7.62 -0.42 -29.88
CA ASN A 3 8.52 0.72 -29.80
C ASN A 3 8.78 1.06 -28.33
N LEU A 4 9.94 0.65 -27.82
CA LEU A 4 10.33 0.85 -26.42
C LEU A 4 10.57 2.33 -26.08
N GLU A 5 11.03 3.16 -27.03
CA GLU A 5 11.25 4.60 -26.78
C GLU A 5 9.95 5.35 -26.43
N LYS A 6 8.81 4.91 -27.00
CA LYS A 6 7.49 5.46 -26.67
C LYS A 6 6.97 5.00 -25.30
N ILE A 7 7.51 3.90 -24.76
CA ILE A 7 7.20 3.41 -23.40
C ILE A 7 8.03 4.18 -22.36
N TYR A 8 9.27 4.54 -22.69
CA TYR A 8 10.16 5.27 -21.77
C TYR A 8 9.81 6.75 -21.60
N SER A 9 9.03 7.36 -22.50
CA SER A 9 8.65 8.78 -22.41
C SER A 9 7.58 9.09 -21.35
N GLN A 10 7.02 8.07 -20.68
CA GLN A 10 6.00 8.22 -19.61
C GLN A 10 6.39 7.47 -18.33
N ILE A 11 7.68 7.45 -17.98
CA ILE A 11 8.09 6.94 -16.66
C ILE A 11 7.73 7.99 -15.61
N TYR A 12 6.68 7.69 -14.83
CA TYR A 12 6.34 8.48 -13.66
C TYR A 12 7.21 8.06 -12.48
N PHE A 13 7.93 9.02 -11.91
CA PHE A 13 8.76 8.80 -10.73
C PHE A 13 8.12 9.46 -9.51
N GLY A 14 7.87 8.66 -8.47
CA GLY A 14 7.43 9.15 -7.17
C GLY A 14 7.88 8.19 -6.08
N THR A 15 8.61 8.74 -5.12
CA THR A 15 9.16 7.98 -3.99
C THR A 15 8.56 8.49 -2.71
N TYR A 16 8.12 7.57 -1.87
CA TYR A 16 7.68 7.89 -0.51
C TYR A 16 8.12 6.80 0.45
N GLN A 17 8.48 7.18 1.66
CA GLN A 17 9.01 6.28 2.67
C GLN A 17 8.31 6.50 4.00
N THR A 18 8.11 5.41 4.73
CA THR A 18 7.62 5.44 6.11
C THR A 18 8.47 4.51 6.97
N ASN A 19 8.70 4.88 8.22
CA ASN A 19 9.52 4.09 9.15
C ASN A 19 8.65 3.09 9.92
N TYR A 20 9.23 1.95 10.28
CA TYR A 20 8.61 0.96 11.16
C TYR A 20 9.66 0.37 12.11
N ASN A 21 9.21 -0.09 13.28
CA ASN A 21 10.09 -0.73 14.27
C ASN A 21 10.28 -2.21 13.90
N THR A 22 11.51 -2.60 13.55
CA THR A 22 11.87 -3.98 13.20
C THR A 22 11.81 -4.95 14.40
N GLY A 23 11.89 -4.44 15.63
CA GLY A 23 11.71 -5.23 16.85
C GLY A 23 10.27 -5.70 17.08
N ASN A 24 9.28 -5.11 16.39
CA ASN A 24 7.92 -5.64 16.36
C ASN A 24 7.85 -6.72 15.27
N VAL A 25 8.23 -7.95 15.62
CA VAL A 25 8.47 -9.06 14.70
C VAL A 25 7.21 -9.45 13.91
N ASP A 26 6.06 -9.59 14.58
CA ASP A 26 4.81 -9.99 13.92
C ASP A 26 4.31 -8.92 12.96
N ARG A 27 4.30 -7.67 13.39
CA ARG A 27 3.98 -6.53 12.52
C ARG A 27 4.94 -6.44 11.34
N THR A 28 6.23 -6.61 11.57
CA THR A 28 7.25 -6.59 10.51
C THR A 28 7.04 -7.72 9.52
N THR A 29 6.68 -8.91 9.98
CA THR A 29 6.32 -10.05 9.13
C THR A 29 5.14 -9.69 8.22
N ASN A 30 4.09 -9.09 8.78
CA ASN A 30 2.93 -8.64 8.00
C ASN A 30 3.31 -7.61 6.93
N LEU A 31 4.16 -6.63 7.27
CA LEU A 31 4.66 -5.63 6.33
C LEU A 31 5.44 -6.29 5.19
N ARG A 32 6.35 -7.21 5.50
CA ARG A 32 7.15 -7.93 4.49
C ARG A 32 6.30 -8.76 3.55
N ILE A 33 5.28 -9.46 4.07
CA ILE A 33 4.35 -10.24 3.23
C ILE A 33 3.60 -9.29 2.30
N ALA A 34 3.02 -8.20 2.83
CA ALA A 34 2.27 -7.25 2.02
C ALA A 34 3.14 -6.56 0.95
N THR A 35 4.35 -6.13 1.28
CA THR A 35 5.26 -5.51 0.30
C THR A 35 5.78 -6.50 -0.72
N SER A 36 6.02 -7.77 -0.34
CA SER A 36 6.47 -8.80 -1.29
C SER A 36 5.45 -9.07 -2.41
N LYS A 37 4.15 -8.97 -2.11
CA LYS A 37 3.07 -9.11 -3.11
C LYS A 37 2.97 -7.95 -4.09
N ILE A 38 3.52 -6.79 -3.72
CA ILE A 38 3.49 -5.56 -4.52
C ILE A 38 4.82 -5.36 -5.26
N ASN A 39 5.92 -5.82 -4.69
CA ASN A 39 7.26 -5.64 -5.24
C ASN A 39 7.35 -6.24 -6.66
N GLY A 40 7.78 -5.43 -7.62
CA GLY A 40 7.87 -5.83 -9.04
C GLY A 40 6.53 -5.82 -9.79
N TYR A 41 5.43 -5.36 -9.18
CA TYR A 41 4.16 -5.21 -9.90
C TYR A 41 4.29 -4.21 -11.05
N ILE A 42 3.95 -4.65 -12.27
CA ILE A 42 3.92 -3.80 -13.47
C ILE A 42 2.48 -3.42 -13.77
N LEU A 43 2.13 -2.14 -13.61
CA LEU A 43 0.83 -1.61 -14.00
C LEU A 43 0.86 -1.16 -15.47
N ARG A 44 0.16 -1.88 -16.35
CA ARG A 44 0.12 -1.54 -17.77
C ARG A 44 -0.85 -0.37 -18.04
N PRO A 45 -0.70 0.35 -19.16
CA PRO A 45 -1.69 1.33 -19.61
C PRO A 45 -3.11 0.73 -19.65
N GLY A 46 -4.09 1.50 -19.20
CA GLY A 46 -5.50 1.09 -19.12
C GLY A 46 -5.84 0.16 -17.95
N GLN A 47 -4.85 -0.30 -17.17
CA GLN A 47 -5.12 -1.14 -16.00
C GLN A 47 -5.37 -0.29 -14.75
N GLU A 48 -6.11 -0.88 -13.82
CA GLU A 48 -6.31 -0.36 -12.47
C GLU A 48 -5.57 -1.24 -11.47
N PHE A 49 -4.78 -0.62 -10.58
CA PHE A 49 -4.20 -1.30 -9.44
C PHE A 49 -5.18 -1.26 -8.27
N SER A 50 -5.28 -2.37 -7.54
CA SER A 50 -6.02 -2.44 -6.29
C SER A 50 -5.16 -3.03 -5.18
N TYR A 51 -4.91 -2.25 -4.13
CA TYR A 51 -4.11 -2.72 -3.00
C TYR A 51 -4.69 -3.99 -2.36
N ASN A 52 -5.99 -4.00 -2.08
CA ASN A 52 -6.64 -5.15 -1.43
C ASN A 52 -6.71 -6.38 -2.34
N LYS A 53 -6.84 -6.21 -3.66
CA LYS A 53 -6.81 -7.37 -4.59
C LYS A 53 -5.39 -7.95 -4.68
N VAL A 54 -4.37 -7.11 -4.79
CA VAL A 54 -2.96 -7.55 -4.91
C VAL A 54 -2.44 -8.16 -3.62
N VAL A 55 -2.69 -7.52 -2.48
CA VAL A 55 -2.27 -8.04 -1.17
C VAL A 55 -3.12 -9.25 -0.74
N GLY A 56 -4.37 -9.33 -1.17
CA GLY A 56 -5.26 -10.46 -0.91
C GLY A 56 -5.77 -10.54 0.53
N LYS A 57 -6.34 -11.70 0.89
CA LYS A 57 -6.89 -11.94 2.23
C LYS A 57 -5.77 -12.04 3.27
N ARG A 58 -6.05 -11.51 4.46
CA ARG A 58 -5.15 -11.53 5.63
C ARG A 58 -5.51 -12.74 6.47
N THR A 59 -4.82 -13.85 6.24
CA THR A 59 -5.09 -15.14 6.89
C THR A 59 -3.82 -15.70 7.50
N ILE A 60 -3.97 -16.55 8.52
CA ILE A 60 -2.85 -17.27 9.14
C ILE A 60 -2.13 -18.14 8.09
N ASP A 61 -2.89 -18.81 7.21
CA ASP A 61 -2.35 -19.64 6.13
C ASP A 61 -1.51 -18.84 5.12
N ALA A 62 -1.87 -17.57 4.88
CA ALA A 62 -1.07 -16.67 4.05
C ALA A 62 0.16 -16.10 4.79
N GLY A 63 0.42 -16.58 6.01
CA GLY A 63 1.57 -16.22 6.85
C GLY A 63 1.37 -14.96 7.68
N TYR A 64 0.20 -14.32 7.64
CA TYR A 64 -0.05 -13.13 8.45
C TYR A 64 -0.13 -13.49 9.93
N ARG A 65 0.43 -12.60 10.75
CA ARG A 65 0.48 -12.69 12.21
C ARG A 65 -0.49 -11.71 12.83
N SER A 66 -0.91 -12.02 14.06
CA SER A 66 -1.67 -11.07 14.88
C SER A 66 -0.76 -9.92 15.28
N ALA A 67 -1.21 -8.69 15.07
CA ALA A 67 -0.48 -7.50 15.48
C ALA A 67 -1.45 -6.35 15.76
N PRO A 68 -1.01 -5.29 16.46
CA PRO A 68 -1.89 -4.19 16.80
C PRO A 68 -2.53 -3.52 15.58
N ILE A 69 -3.85 -3.36 15.63
CA ILE A 69 -4.69 -2.58 14.72
C ILE A 69 -5.50 -1.54 15.51
N TYR A 70 -5.96 -0.51 14.81
CA TYR A 70 -6.95 0.41 15.35
C TYR A 70 -8.34 -0.03 14.93
N SER A 71 -9.19 -0.37 15.90
CA SER A 71 -10.59 -0.78 15.67
C SER A 71 -11.50 -0.24 16.77
N GLY A 72 -12.65 0.31 16.40
CA GLY A 72 -13.68 0.74 17.36
C GLY A 72 -13.22 1.74 18.43
N GLY A 73 -12.22 2.58 18.14
CA GLY A 73 -11.69 3.56 19.11
C GLY A 73 -10.54 3.06 19.96
N LYS A 74 -10.11 1.80 19.78
CA LYS A 74 -9.11 1.15 20.62
C LYS A 74 -8.01 0.52 19.77
N VAL A 75 -6.88 0.22 20.42
CA VAL A 75 -5.85 -0.66 19.87
C VAL A 75 -6.22 -2.08 20.28
N VAL A 76 -6.45 -2.93 19.29
CA VAL A 76 -6.73 -4.36 19.47
C VAL A 76 -5.81 -5.16 18.55
N ASP A 77 -5.48 -6.38 18.91
CA ASP A 77 -4.69 -7.25 18.02
C ASP A 77 -5.61 -7.95 17.02
N ASP A 78 -5.19 -7.95 15.75
CA ASP A 78 -5.88 -8.66 14.68
C ASP A 78 -4.89 -9.12 13.60
N ILE A 79 -5.31 -10.09 12.80
CA ILE A 79 -4.49 -10.70 11.75
C ILE A 79 -4.16 -9.66 10.66
N GLY A 80 -2.87 -9.54 10.35
CA GLY A 80 -2.39 -8.59 9.35
C GLY A 80 -2.26 -7.17 9.89
N GLY A 81 -2.18 -6.99 11.21
CA GLY A 81 -1.95 -5.69 11.82
C GLY A 81 -0.71 -4.98 11.28
N GLY A 82 -0.85 -3.67 11.04
CA GLY A 82 0.20 -2.79 10.53
C GLY A 82 0.21 -2.55 9.01
N ILE A 83 -0.46 -3.37 8.18
CA ILE A 83 -0.30 -3.27 6.72
C ILE A 83 -0.95 -2.04 6.07
N CYS A 84 -1.85 -1.34 6.75
CA CYS A 84 -2.37 -0.05 6.28
C CYS A 84 -1.25 1.00 6.09
N GLN A 85 -0.11 0.82 6.77
CA GLN A 85 1.10 1.61 6.52
C GLN A 85 1.61 1.44 5.09
N VAL A 86 1.55 0.23 4.54
CA VAL A 86 1.97 -0.06 3.15
C VAL A 86 1.03 0.65 2.17
N SER A 87 -0.28 0.58 2.38
CA SER A 87 -1.27 1.28 1.54
C SER A 87 -1.05 2.80 1.58
N SER A 88 -0.76 3.38 2.75
CA SER A 88 -0.46 4.81 2.87
C SER A 88 0.85 5.17 2.16
N THR A 89 1.88 4.34 2.30
CA THR A 89 3.18 4.58 1.65
C THR A 89 3.04 4.58 0.13
N LEU A 90 2.34 3.57 -0.40
CA LEU A 90 2.09 3.40 -1.82
C LEU A 90 1.21 4.52 -2.40
N TYR A 91 0.18 4.95 -1.66
CA TYR A 91 -0.66 6.10 -2.04
C TYR A 91 0.16 7.36 -2.27
N ASN A 92 1.05 7.70 -1.33
CA ASN A 92 1.85 8.92 -1.45
C ASN A 92 2.87 8.82 -2.60
N ALA A 93 3.47 7.65 -2.82
CA ALA A 93 4.34 7.43 -3.97
C ALA A 93 3.57 7.61 -5.29
N ALA A 94 2.35 7.07 -5.40
CA ALA A 94 1.49 7.23 -6.57
C ALA A 94 1.06 8.69 -6.78
N LEU A 95 0.72 9.40 -5.70
CA LEU A 95 0.35 10.82 -5.75
C LEU A 95 1.53 11.68 -6.24
N LEU A 96 2.75 11.43 -5.75
CA LEU A 96 3.96 12.13 -6.19
C LEU A 96 4.34 11.77 -7.63
N SER A 97 3.97 10.57 -8.07
CA SER A 97 4.10 10.11 -9.47
C SER A 97 3.02 10.69 -10.38
N ASN A 98 2.11 11.54 -9.88
CA ASN A 98 0.99 12.10 -10.65
C ASN A 98 0.09 11.03 -11.30
N LEU A 99 -0.05 9.85 -10.66
CA LEU A 99 -1.00 8.82 -11.08
C LEU A 99 -2.43 9.18 -10.65
N GLU A 100 -3.41 8.83 -11.48
CA GLU A 100 -4.82 9.07 -11.19
C GLU A 100 -5.34 8.14 -10.08
N ILE A 101 -5.64 8.69 -8.91
CA ILE A 101 -6.24 7.94 -7.81
C ILE A 101 -7.76 7.86 -8.01
N THR A 102 -8.26 6.67 -8.32
CA THR A 102 -9.70 6.45 -8.60
C THR A 102 -10.51 6.23 -7.33
N SER A 103 -9.91 5.70 -6.27
CA SER A 103 -10.58 5.55 -4.97
C SER A 103 -9.58 5.50 -3.82
N ARG A 104 -9.91 6.14 -2.70
CA ARG A 104 -9.17 6.04 -1.45
C ARG A 104 -10.12 5.95 -0.26
N SER A 105 -9.73 5.16 0.74
CA SER A 105 -10.41 5.13 2.03
C SER A 105 -9.45 5.61 3.12
N ASN A 106 -9.89 6.58 3.92
CA ASN A 106 -9.08 7.13 5.01
C ASN A 106 -9.08 6.20 6.23
N HIS A 107 -8.06 6.36 7.07
CA HIS A 107 -8.08 5.81 8.42
C HIS A 107 -9.13 6.55 9.26
N SER A 108 -9.80 5.81 10.15
CA SER A 108 -10.63 6.41 11.21
C SER A 108 -9.79 7.02 12.35
N PHE A 109 -8.47 6.77 12.36
CA PHE A 109 -7.56 7.17 13.44
C PHE A 109 -6.29 7.84 12.94
N ILE A 110 -5.65 8.57 13.85
CA ILE A 110 -4.35 9.18 13.60
C ILE A 110 -3.26 8.13 13.74
N THR A 111 -2.58 7.82 12.63
CA THR A 111 -1.46 6.88 12.61
C THR A 111 -0.13 7.62 12.71
N SER A 112 0.84 7.05 13.42
CA SER A 112 2.16 7.64 13.65
C SER A 112 3.07 7.66 12.42
N TYR A 113 2.81 6.79 11.43
CA TYR A 113 3.69 6.62 10.26
C TYR A 113 3.39 7.55 9.07
N ALA A 114 2.37 8.40 9.16
CA ALA A 114 2.03 9.36 8.08
C ALA A 114 1.24 10.55 8.64
N GLU A 115 1.43 11.73 8.05
CA GLU A 115 0.63 12.93 8.35
C GLU A 115 -0.87 12.72 8.04
N PRO A 116 -1.80 13.42 8.72
CA PRO A 116 -3.25 13.22 8.54
C PRO A 116 -3.74 13.20 7.09
N ARG A 117 -3.23 14.09 6.23
CA ARG A 117 -3.63 14.18 4.81
C ARG A 117 -3.01 13.10 3.91
N LYS A 118 -2.01 12.37 4.42
CA LYS A 118 -1.21 11.37 3.69
C LYS A 118 -1.62 9.92 4.03
N ARG A 119 -2.72 9.72 4.77
CA ARG A 119 -3.16 8.41 5.28
C ARG A 119 -4.15 7.72 4.34
N CYS A 120 -3.96 6.43 4.12
CA CYS A 120 -4.83 5.62 3.27
C CYS A 120 -4.88 4.16 3.75
N ASN A 121 -6.09 3.62 3.97
CA ASN A 121 -6.36 2.23 4.36
C ASN A 121 -6.41 1.28 3.16
N SER A 122 -7.00 1.76 2.07
CA SER A 122 -7.11 1.04 0.81
C SER A 122 -7.17 2.01 -0.35
N ILE A 123 -6.55 1.64 -1.45
CA ILE A 123 -6.47 2.46 -2.64
C ILE A 123 -6.73 1.66 -3.91
N LEU A 124 -7.43 2.30 -4.84
CA LEU A 124 -7.52 1.96 -6.25
C LEU A 124 -6.96 3.14 -7.05
N TRP A 125 -6.19 2.85 -8.09
CA TRP A 125 -5.75 3.88 -9.02
C TRP A 125 -5.64 3.33 -10.44
N SER A 126 -6.03 4.15 -11.42
CA SER A 126 -5.99 3.79 -12.83
C SER A 126 -4.79 4.42 -13.52
N ASN A 127 -4.30 3.74 -14.54
CA ASN A 127 -3.37 4.31 -15.49
C ASN A 127 -4.12 4.70 -16.76
N ARG A 128 -4.75 5.86 -16.80
CA ARG A 128 -5.43 6.36 -18.01
C ARG A 128 -4.44 7.13 -18.89
N PHE A 129 -4.12 6.55 -20.03
CA PHE A 129 -3.67 7.25 -21.23
C PHE A 129 -4.49 6.76 -22.42
#